data_AF-A0A0U5FQG5-F1
#
_entry.id   AF-A0A0U5FQG5-F1
#
_cell.length_a   1.000
_cell.length_b   1.000
_cell.length_c   1.000
_cell.angle_alpha   90.00
_cell.angle_beta   90.00
_cell.angle_gamma   90.00
#
_symmetry.space_group_name_H-M   'P 1'
#
loop_
_entity.id
_entity.type
_entity.pdbx_description
1 polymer ?
#
loop_
_entity_poly.entity_id
_entity_poly.type
_entity_poly.pdbx_seq_one_letter_code
_entity_poly.pdbx_strand_id
1 'polypeptide(L)'
;MNDAIQGSHFPGRYWQRLPDGRVQCDVCPRECRLNDGQRGLCFVRANDGGKMVLTTYGRSSGFCVDPVEKKPLNHFLPGTPILSFGTAGCNLTCKFCQKILADYY
;
A
#
# COMPACT_ATOMS: atom_id res chain seq x y z
N MET A 1 18.05 12.78 -8.69
CA MET A 1 18.90 12.33 -7.57
C MET A 1 18.04 11.43 -6.70
N ASN A 2 18.52 10.22 -6.44
CA ASN A 2 17.79 9.14 -5.78
C ASN A 2 17.43 9.55 -4.35
N ASP A 3 16.20 10.02 -4.13
CA ASP A 3 15.68 10.13 -2.78
C ASP A 3 15.45 8.73 -2.23
N ALA A 4 16.45 8.32 -1.46
CA ALA A 4 16.54 7.08 -0.75
C ALA A 4 15.22 6.80 -0.04
N ILE A 5 14.80 5.54 -0.14
CA ILE A 5 13.67 4.97 0.58
C ILE A 5 13.98 5.11 2.09
N GLN A 6 13.66 6.25 2.71
CA GLN A 6 13.67 6.42 4.16
C GLN A 6 12.35 5.90 4.72
N GLY A 7 12.09 4.62 4.44
CA GLY A 7 11.00 3.81 4.97
C GLY A 7 11.53 2.86 6.02
N SER A 8 10.72 2.43 7.00
CA SER A 8 11.06 1.23 7.75
C SER A 8 11.10 0.05 6.76
N HIS A 9 12.27 -0.51 6.45
CA HIS A 9 12.39 -1.67 5.53
C HIS A 9 11.94 -2.95 6.24
N PHE A 10 10.63 -3.05 6.51
CA PHE A 10 10.09 -4.26 7.13
C PHE A 10 10.06 -5.38 6.08
N PRO A 11 10.56 -6.59 6.38
CA PRO A 11 10.58 -7.69 5.41
C PRO A 11 9.18 -8.02 4.88
N GLY A 12 9.03 -7.95 3.55
CA GLY A 12 7.82 -8.37 2.87
C GLY A 12 7.69 -9.89 2.84
N ARG A 13 6.46 -10.40 2.98
CA ARG A 13 6.11 -11.81 2.80
C ARG A 13 5.33 -12.02 1.50
N TYR A 14 5.27 -13.28 1.05
CA TYR A 14 4.53 -13.72 -0.15
C TYR A 14 5.04 -13.06 -1.44
N TRP A 15 6.27 -13.41 -1.78
CA TRP A 15 6.97 -12.98 -2.98
C TRP A 15 7.97 -14.06 -3.38
N GLN A 16 8.39 -14.02 -4.63
CA GLN A 16 9.35 -14.96 -5.19
C GLN A 16 10.39 -14.21 -6.03
N ARG A 17 11.62 -14.72 -6.02
CA ARG A 17 12.69 -14.20 -6.86
C ARG A 17 12.60 -14.85 -8.22
N LEU A 18 12.60 -14.05 -9.28
CA LEU A 18 12.56 -14.53 -10.64
C LEU A 18 13.98 -14.79 -11.17
N PRO A 19 14.15 -15.68 -12.18
CA PRO A 19 15.46 -15.99 -12.75
C PRO A 19 16.16 -14.79 -13.40
N ASP A 20 15.40 -13.77 -13.82
CA ASP A 20 15.89 -12.51 -14.40
C ASP A 20 16.40 -11.51 -13.36
N GLY A 21 16.42 -11.87 -12.08
CA GLY A 21 16.84 -11.02 -10.97
C GLY A 21 15.75 -10.12 -10.40
N ARG A 22 14.54 -10.14 -10.98
CA ARG A 22 13.38 -9.39 -10.44
C ARG A 22 12.77 -10.08 -9.24
N VAL A 23 11.93 -9.33 -8.53
CA VAL A 23 11.08 -9.87 -7.47
C VAL A 23 9.61 -9.78 -7.90
N GLN A 24 8.87 -10.89 -7.80
CA GLN A 24 7.44 -10.93 -8.02
C GLN A 24 6.68 -10.94 -6.68
N CYS A 25 5.66 -10.09 -6.55
CA CYS A 25 4.77 -10.04 -5.40
C CYS A 25 3.47 -10.79 -5.67
N ASP A 26 3.12 -11.79 -4.85
CA ASP A 26 1.98 -12.69 -5.09
C ASP A 26 0.75 -12.39 -4.20
N VAL A 27 0.76 -11.25 -3.48
CA VAL A 27 -0.30 -10.90 -2.52
C VAL A 27 -1.60 -10.45 -3.17
N CYS A 28 -1.51 -9.83 -4.33
CA CYS A 28 -2.66 -9.26 -5.03
C CYS A 28 -2.66 -9.76 -6.47
N PRO A 29 -3.81 -9.77 -7.16
CA PRO A 29 -3.92 -10.31 -8.52
C PRO A 29 -3.14 -9.53 -9.59
N ARG A 30 -2.39 -8.49 -9.20
CA ARG A 30 -1.53 -7.71 -10.10
C ARG A 30 -0.16 -8.35 -10.34
N GLU A 31 0.26 -9.26 -9.46
CA GLU A 31 1.52 -10.02 -9.60
C GLU A 31 2.72 -9.16 -10.00
N CYS A 32 2.91 -8.02 -9.32
CA CYS A 32 3.89 -7.02 -9.75
C CYS A 32 5.30 -7.62 -9.76
N ARG A 33 5.98 -7.52 -10.91
CA ARG A 33 7.38 -7.89 -11.12
C ARG A 33 8.25 -6.63 -11.06
N LEU A 34 9.08 -6.54 -10.04
CA LEU A 34 9.80 -5.33 -9.66
C LEU A 34 11.30 -5.48 -9.93
N ASN A 35 11.88 -4.52 -10.63
CA ASN A 35 13.33 -4.35 -10.69
C ASN A 35 13.86 -3.84 -9.35
N ASP A 36 15.16 -3.93 -9.12
CA ASP A 36 15.78 -3.38 -7.91
C ASP A 36 15.51 -1.87 -7.78
N GLY A 37 15.16 -1.42 -6.58
CA GLY A 37 14.73 -0.04 -6.29
C GLY A 37 13.31 0.31 -6.74
N GLN A 38 12.60 -0.58 -7.44
CA GLN A 38 11.25 -0.31 -7.96
C GLN A 38 10.17 -0.57 -6.91
N ARG A 39 9.14 0.30 -6.89
CA ARG A 39 7.90 0.11 -6.09
C ARG A 39 6.81 -0.55 -6.92
N GLY A 40 5.98 -1.36 -6.27
CA GLY A 40 4.76 -1.90 -6.86
C GLY A 40 3.67 -0.85 -7.02
N LEU A 41 2.62 -1.20 -7.79
CA LEU A 41 1.48 -0.32 -8.06
C LEU A 41 0.81 0.19 -6.77
N CYS A 42 0.85 -0.61 -5.71
CA CYS A 42 0.27 -0.26 -4.43
C CYS A 42 1.09 0.74 -3.61
N PHE A 43 2.31 1.09 -4.05
CA PHE A 43 3.28 2.00 -3.41
C PHE A 43 3.78 1.59 -2.01
N VAL A 44 3.16 0.59 -1.37
CA VAL A 44 3.54 0.06 -0.05
C VAL A 44 4.57 -1.05 -0.08
N ARG A 45 4.86 -1.60 -1.26
CA ARG A 45 5.78 -2.71 -1.49
C ARG A 45 6.85 -2.30 -2.49
N ALA A 46 8.10 -2.59 -2.16
CA ALA A 46 9.24 -2.27 -3.01
C ALA A 46 10.22 -3.43 -3.07
N ASN A 47 10.99 -3.50 -4.15
CA ASN A 47 12.17 -4.33 -4.22
C ASN A 47 13.39 -3.52 -3.78
N ASP A 48 14.09 -4.02 -2.77
CA ASP A 48 15.30 -3.40 -2.21
C ASP A 48 16.37 -4.48 -2.03
N GLY A 49 17.45 -4.40 -2.81
CA GLY A 49 18.51 -5.39 -2.82
C GLY A 49 18.06 -6.78 -3.27
N GLY A 50 17.05 -6.84 -4.16
CA GLY A 50 16.46 -8.11 -4.60
C GLY A 50 15.61 -8.81 -3.55
N LYS A 51 15.11 -8.07 -2.55
CA LYS A 51 14.16 -8.53 -1.52
C LYS A 51 12.93 -7.63 -1.49
N MET A 52 11.76 -8.23 -1.26
CA MET A 52 10.54 -7.46 -1.04
C MET A 52 10.57 -6.80 0.34
N VAL A 53 10.29 -5.49 0.40
CA VAL A 53 10.15 -4.72 1.64
C VAL A 53 8.83 -3.95 1.67
N LEU A 54 8.32 -3.69 2.87
CA LEU A 54 7.13 -2.85 3.09
C LEU A 54 7.58 -1.43 3.45
N THR A 55 7.22 -0.43 2.65
CA THR A 55 7.65 0.97 2.83
C THR A 55 6.78 1.75 3.83
N THR A 56 5.61 1.24 4.17
CA THR A 56 4.61 1.88 5.04
C THR A 56 4.29 1.09 6.30
N TYR A 57 5.08 0.06 6.62
CA TYR A 57 4.87 -0.72 7.84
C TYR A 57 4.92 0.18 9.09
N GLY A 58 3.91 0.08 9.96
CA GLY A 58 3.78 0.93 11.14
C GLY A 58 3.48 2.42 10.85
N ARG A 59 3.29 2.82 9.58
CA ARG A 59 3.01 4.20 9.19
C ARG A 59 1.55 4.37 8.77
N SER A 60 0.75 4.99 9.63
CA SER A 60 -0.61 5.39 9.30
C SER A 60 -0.63 6.66 8.45
N SER A 61 -1.50 6.71 7.44
CA SER A 61 -1.71 7.92 6.64
C SER A 61 -2.84 8.80 7.18
N GLY A 62 -3.50 8.37 8.26
CA GLY A 62 -4.48 9.17 8.97
C GLY A 62 -5.62 8.32 9.53
N PHE A 63 -6.15 8.79 10.65
CA PHE A 63 -7.33 8.24 11.31
C PHE A 63 -8.43 9.29 11.38
N CYS A 64 -9.68 8.85 11.27
CA CYS A 64 -10.84 9.71 11.42
C CYS A 64 -12.01 8.92 11.99
N VAL A 65 -12.80 9.56 12.85
CA VAL A 65 -14.09 9.06 13.29
C VAL A 65 -15.13 9.77 12.44
N ASP A 66 -15.75 9.04 11.54
CA ASP A 66 -16.79 9.53 10.65
C ASP A 66 -18.07 8.71 10.87
N PRO A 67 -19.24 9.22 10.46
CA PRO A 67 -20.44 8.39 10.34
C PRO A 67 -20.20 7.21 9.39
N VAL A 68 -20.80 6.06 9.71
CA VAL A 68 -20.66 4.81 8.93
C VAL A 68 -21.08 4.96 7.47
N GLU A 69 -21.95 5.92 7.15
CA GLU A 69 -22.44 6.24 5.80
C GLU A 69 -21.34 6.71 4.84
N LYS A 70 -20.18 7.15 5.37
CA LYS A 70 -19.01 7.48 4.54
C LYS A 70 -18.37 6.23 3.93
N LYS A 71 -18.67 5.05 4.47
CA LYS A 71 -18.20 3.75 3.95
C LYS A 71 -19.21 3.20 2.96
N PRO A 72 -18.77 2.38 1.98
CA PRO A 72 -19.65 1.76 1.01
C PRO A 72 -20.46 0.60 1.65
N LEU A 73 -21.23 0.88 2.69
CA LEU A 73 -22.10 -0.04 3.43
C LEU A 73 -23.54 0.47 3.35
N ASN A 74 -24.44 -0.30 2.75
CA ASN A 74 -25.85 0.08 2.64
C ASN A 74 -26.63 -0.31 3.89
N HIS A 75 -27.34 0.64 4.49
CA HIS A 75 -28.22 0.45 5.65
C HIS A 75 -27.57 -0.31 6.83
N PHE A 76 -26.26 -0.10 7.02
CA PHE A 76 -25.52 -0.73 8.11
C PHE A 76 -25.35 0.26 9.25
N LEU A 77 -26.13 0.09 10.33
CA LEU A 77 -26.10 0.90 11.56
C LEU A 77 -26.10 2.43 11.36
N PRO A 78 -27.15 3.00 10.74
CA PRO A 78 -27.19 4.43 10.43
C PRO A 78 -26.94 5.34 11.64
N GLY A 79 -26.18 6.41 11.45
CA GLY A 79 -25.83 7.41 12.47
C GLY A 79 -24.76 6.95 13.46
N THR A 80 -24.27 5.71 13.37
CA THR A 80 -23.20 5.24 14.27
C THR A 80 -21.82 5.71 13.83
N PRO A 81 -20.94 6.06 14.79
CA PRO A 81 -19.56 6.41 14.49
C PRO A 81 -18.75 5.17 14.12
N ILE A 82 -17.88 5.29 13.12
CA ILE A 82 -16.90 4.27 12.76
C ILE A 82 -15.48 4.84 12.78
N LEU A 83 -14.55 4.11 13.42
CA LEU A 83 -13.14 4.43 13.37
C LEU A 83 -12.56 3.99 12.02
N SER A 84 -12.10 4.96 11.24
CA SER A 84 -11.39 4.73 9.98
C SER A 84 -9.89 4.89 10.22
N PHE A 85 -9.13 3.81 10.01
CA PHE A 85 -7.68 3.81 10.12
C PHE A 85 -7.08 3.06 8.93
N GLY A 86 -5.99 3.57 8.36
CA GLY A 86 -5.33 2.91 7.23
C GLY A 86 -3.98 3.51 6.88
N THR A 87 -3.22 2.78 6.09
CA THR A 87 -1.95 3.22 5.51
C THR A 87 -2.19 3.80 4.12
N ALA A 88 -1.24 4.57 3.60
CA ALA A 88 -1.32 5.04 2.22
C ALA A 88 -0.94 3.91 1.24
N GLY A 89 -1.91 3.46 0.44
CA GLY A 89 -1.69 2.48 -0.62
C GLY A 89 -2.84 1.50 -0.80
N CYS A 90 -3.05 1.07 -2.04
CA CYS A 90 -4.09 0.14 -2.45
C CYS A 90 -3.66 -0.60 -3.71
N ASN A 91 -4.14 -1.83 -3.93
CA ASN A 91 -3.96 -2.54 -5.20
C ASN A 91 -4.88 -2.01 -6.34
N LEU A 92 -5.70 -1.00 -6.06
CA LEU A 92 -6.62 -0.34 -6.99
C LEU A 92 -6.24 1.13 -7.19
N THR A 93 -6.51 1.67 -8.38
CA THR A 93 -6.26 3.06 -8.76
C THR A 93 -7.57 3.84 -8.89
N CYS A 94 -8.28 4.01 -7.78
CA CYS A 94 -9.59 4.65 -7.77
C CYS A 94 -9.49 6.18 -7.92
N LYS A 95 -10.27 6.78 -8.82
CA LYS A 95 -10.30 8.25 -9.05
C LYS A 95 -10.72 9.06 -7.82
N PHE A 96 -11.56 8.47 -6.94
CA PHE A 96 -12.07 9.13 -5.73
C PHE A 96 -11.51 8.52 -4.45
N CYS A 97 -10.27 8.03 -4.49
CA CYS A 97 -9.69 7.33 -3.34
C CYS A 97 -9.37 8.29 -2.19
N GLN A 98 -9.99 8.06 -1.04
CA GLN A 98 -9.73 8.82 0.19
C GLN A 98 -8.40 8.45 0.86
N LYS A 99 -7.70 7.39 0.41
CA LYS A 99 -6.50 6.83 1.05
C LYS A 99 -5.36 6.53 0.05
N ILE A 100 -5.33 7.22 -1.08
CA ILE A 100 -4.14 7.30 -1.95
C ILE A 100 -3.27 8.44 -1.41
N LEU A 101 -2.02 8.15 -1.02
CA LEU A 101 -0.97 9.15 -1.18
C LEU A 101 -0.31 8.83 -2.53
N ALA A 102 -0.77 9.51 -3.58
CA ALA A 102 -0.02 9.71 -4.80
C ALA A 102 0.53 11.15 -4.87
N ASP A 103 0.20 12.00 -3.89
CA ASP A 103 0.71 13.36 -3.79
C ASP A 103 1.44 13.53 -2.46
N TYR A 104 2.72 13.17 -2.44
CA TYR A 104 3.75 14.05 -1.88
C TYR A 104 4.97 13.92 -2.79
N TYR A 105 5.24 15.04 -3.46
CA TYR A 105 6.56 15.48 -3.89
C TYR A 105 7.59 15.33 -2.75
#